data_AF-A0A7J7U7B7-F1
#
_entry.id   AF-A0A7J7U7B7-F1
#
_cell.length_a   1.000
_cell.length_b   1.000
_cell.length_c   1.000
_cell.angle_alpha   90.00
_cell.angle_beta   90.00
_cell.angle_gamma   90.00
#
_symmetry.space_group_name_H-M   'P 1'
#
loop_
_entity.id
_entity.type
_entity.pdbx_description
1 polymer ?
#
loop_
_entity_poly.entity_id
_entity_poly.type
_entity_poly.pdbx_seq_one_letter_code
_entity_poly.pdbx_strand_id
1 'polypeptide(L)'
;MDALCGSGELGSKFWDANLSLHTDTPDLTPCFQNSLLAWVPCIYLWAALPCYLIYLRHHHHGYIVLSHLSRLKTVVGVLLWCVSWADLFYSFHGLVHGWAPAPVFFVTPLVVGVTMLLATLLIQYERLQGVQSSGVLIIFWFLCVVCAIIPFRSKILSATVEGKILDPFRFTTFYIYFALVFCALILSCFREKPPLFSSKNVDPNPCPETDAGFLSRLSFWWFTKLAILGYRRPLEDQDLWSLNKENRSEVVVQRLLEAWKKQQKQAAQHKAAAASGKTVASEDEELLGGRPRPRKPSFLQALMVTFGPGFTISTCFMLIQDLLSFVNPQLLSILIRFISNPTAPTWWGFLVAGLMFVCSVMQTLILHQYYHCIFVMGLRLRTGIIGVIYRKALVITNSVKRESTVGELVNLMSVDAQRITDIAPFLNMLWSGPLQIVLAIYFLWQKLGPSILAGVALMVLLIPINGVVAMKMRTLQVEQMKFKDSRIKLMSEILGGIKVLKLYAWEPSFLEQVEGIRHSELRLLRQAAYLHAISIFTWICTPFLVRLSFRAGLPSPSSHLGSPGLWAQHTPP
;
A
#
# COMPACT_ATOMS: atom_id res chain seq x y z
N MET A 1 1.35 -8.14 34.45
CA MET A 1 0.09 -8.67 33.86
C MET A 1 -0.57 -9.64 34.82
N ASP A 2 0.12 -10.68 35.34
CA ASP A 2 -0.49 -11.61 36.31
C ASP A 2 -0.98 -10.95 37.61
N ALA A 3 -0.28 -9.93 38.12
CA ALA A 3 -0.73 -9.17 39.29
C ALA A 3 -2.09 -8.46 39.08
N LEU A 4 -2.47 -8.15 37.83
CA LEU A 4 -3.77 -7.54 37.50
C LEU A 4 -4.90 -8.58 37.52
N CYS A 5 -4.57 -9.87 37.29
CA CYS A 5 -5.52 -10.97 37.28
C CYS A 5 -5.86 -11.51 38.68
N GLY A 6 -5.24 -10.95 39.73
CA GLY A 6 -5.42 -11.36 41.13
C GLY A 6 -4.53 -12.56 41.50
N SER A 7 -4.19 -12.67 42.79
CA SER A 7 -3.46 -13.79 43.38
C SER A 7 -4.35 -14.54 44.37
N GLY A 8 -4.69 -15.81 44.12
CA GLY A 8 -5.52 -16.67 44.99
C GLY A 8 -6.41 -17.65 44.23
N GLU A 9 -7.32 -18.35 44.92
CA GLU A 9 -8.28 -19.33 44.35
C GLU A 9 -9.30 -18.73 43.35
N LEU A 10 -9.48 -17.40 43.37
CA LEU A 10 -10.34 -16.65 42.44
C LEU A 10 -9.57 -15.97 41.28
N GLY A 11 -8.24 -16.08 41.24
CA GLY A 11 -7.39 -15.48 40.21
C GLY A 11 -7.13 -16.45 39.06
N SER A 12 -7.23 -15.97 37.81
CA SER A 12 -6.82 -16.75 36.63
C SER A 12 -5.43 -16.32 36.15
N LYS A 13 -4.61 -17.25 35.65
CA LYS A 13 -3.33 -16.90 35.02
C LYS A 13 -3.58 -15.99 33.80
N PHE A 14 -2.67 -15.04 33.55
CA PHE A 14 -2.78 -14.16 32.39
C PHE A 14 -2.75 -14.94 31.08
N TRP A 15 -1.97 -16.02 31.01
CA TRP A 15 -1.94 -16.94 29.88
C TRP A 15 -1.76 -18.36 30.39
N ASP A 16 -2.60 -19.28 29.91
CA ASP A 16 -2.45 -20.71 30.20
C ASP A 16 -2.38 -21.51 28.90
N ALA A 17 -1.18 -22.03 28.62
CA ALA A 17 -0.90 -22.80 27.41
C ALA A 17 -1.70 -24.11 27.35
N ASN A 18 -2.08 -24.68 28.50
CA ASN A 18 -2.87 -25.92 28.53
C ASN A 18 -4.31 -25.68 28.09
N LEU A 19 -4.90 -24.53 28.44
CA LEU A 19 -6.26 -24.15 28.06
C LEU A 19 -6.34 -23.63 26.61
N SER A 20 -5.29 -22.94 26.15
CA SER A 20 -5.30 -22.26 24.85
C SER A 20 -4.79 -23.10 23.67
N LEU A 21 -3.86 -24.04 23.90
CA LEU A 21 -3.14 -24.74 22.82
C LEU A 21 -3.32 -26.26 22.82
N HIS A 22 -3.61 -26.88 23.97
CA HIS A 22 -3.58 -28.35 24.13
C HIS A 22 -4.97 -28.99 24.25
N THR A 23 -6.03 -28.26 23.94
CA THR A 23 -7.44 -28.70 24.05
C THR A 23 -8.15 -28.67 22.69
N ASP A 24 -9.16 -29.55 22.53
CA ASP A 24 -10.00 -29.63 21.33
C ASP A 24 -10.94 -28.41 21.18
N THR A 25 -11.26 -27.77 22.31
CA THR A 25 -11.98 -26.50 22.35
C THR A 25 -11.06 -25.44 22.98
N PRO A 26 -10.33 -24.66 22.16
CA PRO A 26 -9.42 -23.67 22.69
C PRO A 26 -10.24 -22.58 23.33
N ASP A 27 -9.82 -22.17 24.51
CA ASP A 27 -10.31 -20.94 25.09
C ASP A 27 -9.16 -20.14 25.68
N LEU A 28 -9.32 -18.83 25.65
CA LEU A 28 -8.36 -17.92 26.27
C LEU A 28 -8.77 -17.73 27.71
N THR A 29 -7.79 -17.53 28.60
CA THR A 29 -8.11 -17.29 30.01
C THR A 29 -9.01 -16.07 30.15
N PRO A 30 -9.95 -16.06 31.11
CA PRO A 30 -10.88 -14.95 31.28
C PRO A 30 -10.16 -13.63 31.58
N CYS A 31 -8.97 -13.67 32.20
CA CYS A 31 -8.14 -12.49 32.34
C CYS A 31 -7.58 -11.97 31.00
N PHE A 32 -7.12 -12.85 30.10
CA PHE A 32 -6.61 -12.45 28.78
C PHE A 32 -7.70 -11.81 27.91
N GLN A 33 -8.89 -12.42 27.89
CA GLN A 33 -10.04 -11.91 27.16
C GLN A 33 -10.47 -10.53 27.64
N ASN A 34 -10.52 -10.33 28.97
CA ASN A 34 -10.92 -9.08 29.57
C ASN A 34 -9.77 -8.05 29.64
N SER A 35 -8.55 -8.36 29.22
CA SER A 35 -7.43 -7.39 29.22
C SER A 35 -6.98 -7.10 27.80
N LEU A 36 -6.10 -7.92 27.23
CA LEU A 36 -5.43 -7.63 25.97
C LEU A 36 -6.42 -7.43 24.81
N LEU A 37 -7.44 -8.28 24.67
CA LEU A 37 -8.43 -8.15 23.60
C LEU A 37 -9.24 -6.85 23.72
N ALA A 38 -9.58 -6.45 24.94
CA ALA A 38 -10.27 -5.19 25.18
C ALA A 38 -9.35 -3.97 24.97
N TRP A 39 -8.05 -4.11 25.25
CA TRP A 39 -7.09 -3.00 25.20
C TRP A 39 -6.52 -2.75 23.80
N VAL A 40 -6.45 -3.75 22.91
CA VAL A 40 -5.91 -3.59 21.54
C VAL A 40 -6.61 -2.46 20.76
N PRO A 41 -7.95 -2.39 20.68
CA PRO A 41 -8.62 -1.27 20.02
C PRO A 41 -8.39 0.07 20.73
N CYS A 42 -8.28 0.05 22.06
CA CYS A 42 -8.02 1.23 22.88
C CYS A 42 -6.62 1.82 22.59
N ILE A 43 -5.60 0.96 22.55
CA ILE A 43 -4.21 1.33 22.24
C ILE A 43 -4.12 1.91 20.82
N TYR A 44 -4.81 1.29 19.84
CA TYR A 44 -4.88 1.82 18.48
C TYR A 44 -5.41 3.26 18.45
N LEU A 45 -6.56 3.50 19.10
CA LEU A 45 -7.18 4.82 19.09
C LEU A 45 -6.29 5.85 19.80
N TRP A 46 -5.70 5.49 20.94
CA TRP A 46 -4.82 6.40 21.70
C TRP A 46 -3.52 6.70 20.98
N ALA A 47 -2.94 5.74 20.26
CA ALA A 47 -1.75 5.96 19.44
C ALA A 47 -2.05 6.81 18.20
N ALA A 48 -3.23 6.63 17.58
CA ALA A 48 -3.65 7.39 16.41
C ALA A 48 -4.10 8.82 16.74
N LEU A 49 -4.61 9.05 17.96
CA LEU A 49 -5.24 10.31 18.37
C LEU A 49 -4.35 11.55 18.18
N PRO A 50 -3.07 11.60 18.59
CA PRO A 50 -2.28 12.82 18.51
C PRO A 50 -2.07 13.27 17.07
N CYS A 51 -1.68 12.33 16.20
CA CYS A 51 -1.50 12.57 14.77
C CYS A 51 -2.83 12.96 14.11
N TYR A 52 -3.93 12.32 14.51
CA TYR A 52 -5.24 12.58 13.93
C TYR A 52 -5.80 13.94 14.34
N LEU A 53 -5.59 14.38 15.59
CA LEU A 53 -5.97 15.71 16.05
C LEU A 53 -5.18 16.81 15.33
N ILE A 54 -3.87 16.60 15.07
CA ILE A 54 -3.06 17.53 14.27
C ILE A 54 -3.60 17.61 12.84
N TYR A 55 -3.94 16.47 12.24
CA TYR A 55 -4.55 16.41 10.91
C TYR A 55 -5.88 17.19 10.86
N LEU A 56 -6.78 16.94 11.82
CA LEU A 56 -8.07 17.62 11.91
C LEU A 56 -7.93 19.13 12.13
N ARG A 57 -6.94 19.56 12.92
CA ARG A 57 -6.64 20.97 13.16
C ARG A 57 -6.10 21.69 11.93
N HIS A 58 -5.44 20.99 11.01
CA HIS A 58 -4.97 21.58 9.75
C HIS A 58 -6.03 21.60 8.65
N HIS A 59 -7.05 20.74 8.72
CA HIS A 59 -8.05 20.53 7.67
C HIS A 59 -9.47 20.95 8.10
N HIS A 60 -9.65 22.22 8.44
CA HIS A 60 -10.96 22.80 8.74
C HIS A 60 -11.81 22.99 7.46
N HIS A 61 -12.84 22.15 7.27
CA HIS A 61 -13.76 22.22 6.11
C HIS A 61 -15.15 22.79 6.49
N GLY A 62 -15.28 23.40 7.67
CA GLY A 62 -16.54 23.89 8.23
C GLY A 62 -17.30 22.80 8.99
N TYR A 63 -18.45 23.13 9.60
CA TYR A 63 -19.21 22.15 10.40
C TYR A 63 -20.32 21.46 9.60
N ILE A 64 -20.60 20.20 9.96
CA ILE A 64 -21.74 19.42 9.45
C ILE A 64 -22.93 19.61 10.40
N VAL A 65 -24.12 19.89 9.84
CA VAL A 65 -25.36 20.00 10.63
C VAL A 65 -25.73 18.63 11.20
N LEU A 66 -26.32 18.63 12.39
CA LEU A 66 -26.74 17.43 13.12
C LEU A 66 -27.82 16.63 12.35
N SER A 67 -27.37 15.75 11.45
CA SER A 67 -28.17 14.80 10.67
C SER A 67 -28.64 13.63 11.54
N HIS A 68 -29.71 12.94 11.14
CA HIS A 68 -30.19 11.72 11.80
C HIS A 68 -29.07 10.68 11.99
N LEU A 69 -28.20 10.50 10.99
CA LEU A 69 -27.06 9.58 11.09
C LEU A 69 -26.06 9.99 12.18
N SER A 70 -25.73 11.28 12.25
CA SER A 70 -24.82 11.80 13.29
C SER A 70 -25.43 11.69 14.69
N ARG A 71 -26.75 11.92 14.83
CA ARG A 71 -27.46 11.68 16.10
C ARG A 71 -27.36 10.22 16.50
N LEU A 72 -27.64 9.31 15.57
CA LEU A 72 -27.62 7.88 15.84
C LEU A 72 -26.21 7.40 16.24
N LYS A 73 -25.14 7.83 15.54
CA LYS A 73 -23.75 7.53 15.93
C LYS A 73 -23.44 8.01 17.35
N THR A 74 -23.87 9.22 17.70
CA THR A 74 -23.61 9.80 19.02
C THR A 74 -24.42 9.13 20.13
N VAL A 75 -25.68 8.74 19.86
CA VAL A 75 -26.51 7.99 20.79
C VAL A 75 -25.92 6.61 21.04
N VAL A 76 -25.51 5.89 20.00
CA VAL A 76 -24.86 4.57 20.13
C VAL A 76 -23.56 4.69 20.94
N GLY A 77 -22.75 5.71 20.67
CA GLY A 77 -21.53 5.96 21.44
C GLY A 77 -21.79 6.27 22.92
N VAL A 78 -22.81 7.08 23.24
CA VAL A 78 -23.20 7.38 24.63
C VAL A 78 -23.75 6.14 25.32
N LEU A 79 -24.54 5.31 24.63
CA LEU A 79 -25.01 4.03 25.16
C LEU A 79 -23.84 3.09 25.48
N LEU A 80 -22.84 2.99 24.60
CA LEU A 80 -21.62 2.20 24.85
C LEU A 80 -20.85 2.69 26.08
N TRP A 81 -20.76 4.01 26.24
CA TRP A 81 -20.18 4.62 27.43
C TRP A 81 -20.97 4.24 28.68
N CYS A 82 -22.30 4.40 28.67
CA CYS A 82 -23.16 4.02 29.80
C CYS A 82 -23.03 2.53 30.18
N VAL A 83 -22.97 1.62 29.20
CA VAL A 83 -22.78 0.18 29.45
C VAL A 83 -21.43 -0.08 30.14
N SER A 84 -20.36 0.58 29.68
CA SER A 84 -19.02 0.45 30.29
C SER A 84 -19.00 0.95 31.75
N TRP A 85 -19.72 2.04 32.04
CA TRP A 85 -19.85 2.57 33.39
C TRP A 85 -20.75 1.70 34.28
N ALA A 86 -21.79 1.07 33.73
CA ALA A 86 -22.63 0.12 34.46
C ALA A 86 -21.82 -1.09 34.94
N ASP A 87 -20.92 -1.62 34.09
CA ASP A 87 -19.99 -2.71 34.47
C ASP A 87 -18.98 -2.27 35.55
N LEU A 88 -18.50 -1.03 35.48
CA LEU A 88 -17.61 -0.47 36.50
C LEU A 88 -18.33 -0.32 37.85
N PHE A 89 -19.53 0.26 37.85
CA PHE A 89 -20.32 0.48 39.08
C PHE A 89 -20.74 -0.84 39.71
N TYR A 90 -21.11 -1.84 38.90
CA TYR A 90 -21.37 -3.20 39.38
C TYR A 90 -20.16 -3.81 40.09
N SER A 91 -18.96 -3.59 39.54
CA SER A 91 -17.70 -4.06 40.16
C SER A 91 -17.41 -3.37 41.50
N PHE A 92 -17.68 -2.05 41.60
CA PHE A 92 -17.60 -1.31 42.88
C PHE A 92 -18.65 -1.75 43.89
N HIS A 93 -19.89 -1.99 43.45
CA HIS A 93 -20.95 -2.50 44.31
C HIS A 93 -20.58 -3.87 44.90
N GLY A 94 -19.98 -4.76 44.10
CA GLY A 94 -19.43 -6.03 44.57
C GLY A 94 -18.35 -5.88 45.64
N LEU A 95 -17.45 -4.90 45.48
CA LEU A 95 -16.41 -4.59 46.46
C LEU A 95 -16.99 -4.13 47.81
N VAL A 96 -18.04 -3.28 47.78
CA VAL A 96 -18.73 -2.81 48.98
C VAL A 96 -19.46 -3.95 49.71
N HIS A 97 -19.93 -4.96 48.99
CA HIS A 97 -20.62 -6.13 49.55
C HIS A 97 -19.66 -7.28 49.93
N GLY A 98 -18.34 -7.04 49.94
CA GLY A 98 -17.33 -7.97 50.44
C GLY A 98 -16.81 -9.00 49.43
N TRP A 99 -17.14 -8.85 48.14
CA TRP A 99 -16.60 -9.70 47.08
C TRP A 99 -15.37 -8.95 46.55
N ALA A 100 -14.18 -9.56 46.56
CA ALA A 100 -12.96 -8.95 46.05
C ALA A 100 -12.67 -9.46 44.62
N PRO A 101 -13.31 -8.91 43.57
CA PRO A 101 -13.01 -9.31 42.21
C PRO A 101 -11.60 -8.87 41.82
N ALA A 102 -10.97 -9.62 40.91
CA ALA A 102 -9.64 -9.30 40.40
C ALA A 102 -9.56 -7.86 39.85
N PRO A 103 -8.41 -7.17 40.00
CA PRO A 103 -8.22 -5.78 39.55
C PRO A 103 -8.59 -5.53 38.07
N VAL A 104 -8.41 -6.51 37.17
CA VAL A 104 -8.80 -6.43 35.75
C VAL A 104 -10.26 -6.01 35.56
N PHE A 105 -11.15 -6.45 36.45
CA PHE A 105 -12.57 -6.14 36.35
C PHE A 105 -12.90 -4.67 36.65
N PHE A 106 -11.98 -3.92 37.27
CA PHE A 106 -12.09 -2.47 37.44
C PHE A 106 -11.35 -1.72 36.32
N VAL A 107 -10.13 -2.15 36.01
CA VAL A 107 -9.26 -1.45 35.05
C VAL A 107 -9.84 -1.51 33.63
N THR A 108 -10.38 -2.65 33.21
CA THR A 108 -10.88 -2.79 31.83
C THR A 108 -12.10 -1.95 31.53
N PRO A 109 -13.21 -2.00 32.32
CA PRO A 109 -14.35 -1.12 32.08
C PRO A 109 -14.01 0.36 32.18
N LEU A 110 -13.02 0.72 33.01
CA LEU A 110 -12.50 2.10 33.07
C LEU A 110 -11.78 2.48 31.76
N VAL A 111 -10.84 1.68 31.28
CA VAL A 111 -10.10 1.95 30.04
C VAL A 111 -11.06 1.99 28.85
N VAL A 112 -11.94 1.00 28.72
CA VAL A 112 -12.97 0.95 27.66
C VAL A 112 -13.95 2.11 27.80
N GLY A 113 -14.37 2.47 29.01
CA GLY A 113 -15.24 3.62 29.25
C GLY A 113 -14.60 4.93 28.81
N VAL A 114 -13.33 5.16 29.17
CA VAL A 114 -12.58 6.34 28.72
C VAL A 114 -12.42 6.36 27.20
N THR A 115 -12.16 5.21 26.57
CA THR A 115 -11.99 5.13 25.11
C THR A 115 -13.30 5.32 24.37
N MET A 116 -14.43 4.82 24.88
CA MET A 116 -15.76 5.06 24.31
C MET A 116 -16.15 6.54 24.42
N LEU A 117 -15.88 7.19 25.57
CA LEU A 117 -16.06 8.63 25.71
C LEU A 117 -15.22 9.39 24.68
N LEU A 118 -13.93 9.06 24.58
CA LEU A 118 -13.02 9.67 23.62
C LEU A 118 -13.51 9.47 22.17
N ALA A 119 -13.95 8.28 21.81
CA ALA A 119 -14.51 7.99 20.49
C ALA A 119 -15.78 8.83 20.21
N THR A 120 -16.66 9.01 21.20
CA THR A 120 -17.84 9.88 21.06
C THR A 120 -17.46 11.35 20.88
N LEU A 121 -16.48 11.84 21.63
CA LEU A 121 -15.96 13.20 21.50
C LEU A 121 -15.30 13.38 20.13
N LEU A 122 -14.62 12.36 19.62
CA LEU A 122 -14.01 12.39 18.30
C LEU A 122 -15.07 12.45 17.19
N ILE A 123 -16.17 11.71 17.30
CA ILE A 123 -17.31 11.83 16.37
C ILE A 123 -17.86 13.26 16.36
N GLN A 124 -17.98 13.88 17.53
CA GLN A 124 -18.44 15.27 17.65
C GLN A 124 -17.44 16.26 17.04
N TYR A 125 -16.15 16.04 17.27
CA TYR A 125 -15.08 16.89 16.77
C TYR A 125 -14.92 16.77 15.25
N GLU A 126 -14.97 15.57 14.69
CA GLU A 126 -15.00 15.32 13.24
C GLU A 126 -16.17 16.04 12.57
N ARG A 127 -17.35 16.04 13.20
CA ARG A 127 -18.51 16.79 12.71
C ARG A 127 -18.27 18.29 12.70
N LEU A 128 -17.67 18.83 13.77
CA LEU A 128 -17.32 20.26 13.85
C LEU A 128 -16.28 20.66 12.80
N GLN A 129 -15.42 19.72 12.40
CA GLN A 129 -14.35 19.90 11.42
C GLN A 129 -14.78 19.61 9.97
N GLY A 130 -15.93 18.98 9.77
CA GLY A 130 -16.51 18.76 8.45
C GLY A 130 -16.09 17.45 7.78
N VAL A 131 -15.62 16.48 8.55
CA VAL A 131 -15.15 15.19 8.03
C VAL A 131 -16.36 14.27 7.78
N GLN A 132 -16.62 13.92 6.52
CA GLN A 132 -17.80 13.14 6.13
C GLN A 132 -17.72 11.64 6.50
N SER A 133 -16.50 11.08 6.54
CA SER A 133 -16.24 9.67 6.86
C SER A 133 -14.78 9.51 7.31
N SER A 134 -14.58 9.04 8.53
CA SER A 134 -13.27 8.86 9.15
C SER A 134 -12.80 7.41 9.05
N GLY A 135 -11.60 7.23 8.47
CA GLY A 135 -10.96 5.92 8.41
C GLY A 135 -10.53 5.42 9.80
N VAL A 136 -10.07 6.33 10.67
CA VAL A 136 -9.58 5.99 12.02
C VAL A 136 -10.69 5.35 12.87
N LEU A 137 -11.88 5.94 12.88
CA LEU A 137 -13.02 5.39 13.61
C LEU A 137 -13.51 4.07 13.00
N ILE A 138 -13.56 3.93 11.68
CA ILE A 138 -13.95 2.67 11.04
C ILE A 138 -12.99 1.53 11.41
N ILE A 139 -11.68 1.78 11.38
CA ILE A 139 -10.67 0.80 11.80
C ILE A 139 -10.81 0.47 13.28
N PHE A 140 -11.05 1.48 14.13
CA PHE A 140 -11.31 1.28 15.56
C PHE A 140 -12.53 0.38 15.81
N TRP A 141 -13.69 0.69 15.22
CA TRP A 141 -14.90 -0.12 15.38
C TRP A 141 -14.72 -1.53 14.82
N PHE A 142 -13.99 -1.68 13.71
CA PHE A 142 -13.67 -2.98 13.14
C PHE A 142 -12.80 -3.81 14.10
N LEU A 143 -11.74 -3.21 14.66
CA LEU A 143 -10.90 -3.87 15.67
C LEU A 143 -11.72 -4.25 16.92
N CYS A 144 -12.63 -3.40 17.39
CA CYS A 144 -13.52 -3.72 18.50
C CYS A 144 -14.38 -4.96 18.21
N VAL A 145 -14.96 -5.08 17.01
CA VAL A 145 -15.75 -6.27 16.62
C VAL A 145 -14.85 -7.52 16.55
N VAL A 146 -13.71 -7.43 15.88
CA VAL A 146 -12.78 -8.56 15.71
C VAL A 146 -12.29 -9.08 17.07
N CYS A 147 -11.90 -8.18 17.96
CA CYS A 147 -11.47 -8.55 19.31
C CYS A 147 -12.62 -9.05 20.18
N ALA A 148 -13.87 -8.62 19.97
CA ALA A 148 -15.02 -9.04 20.76
C ALA A 148 -15.63 -10.40 20.32
N ILE A 149 -15.35 -10.88 19.10
CA ILE A 149 -15.83 -12.20 18.62
C ILE A 149 -15.32 -13.34 19.51
N ILE A 150 -14.08 -13.26 19.98
CA ILE A 150 -13.45 -14.31 20.79
C ILE A 150 -14.15 -14.45 22.16
N PRO A 151 -14.30 -13.38 22.99
CA PRO A 151 -15.04 -13.47 24.24
C PRO A 151 -16.54 -13.76 24.02
N PHE A 152 -17.12 -13.38 22.88
CA PHE A 152 -18.49 -13.74 22.53
C PHE A 152 -18.65 -15.26 22.40
N ARG A 153 -17.75 -15.93 21.66
CA ARG A 153 -17.75 -17.40 21.57
C ARG A 153 -17.54 -18.05 22.93
N SER A 154 -16.54 -17.58 23.69
CA SER A 154 -16.17 -18.14 24.99
C SER A 154 -17.34 -18.12 25.98
N LYS A 155 -18.00 -16.96 26.15
CA LYS A 155 -19.14 -16.83 27.06
C LYS A 155 -20.33 -17.71 26.69
N ILE A 156 -20.60 -17.92 25.40
CA ILE A 156 -21.64 -18.85 24.93
C ILE A 156 -21.26 -20.29 25.28
N LEU A 157 -20.00 -20.66 25.07
CA LEU A 157 -19.52 -22.01 25.34
C LEU A 157 -19.59 -22.32 26.85
N SER A 158 -19.10 -21.43 27.71
CA SER A 158 -19.18 -21.58 29.17
C SER A 158 -20.63 -21.72 29.65
N ALA A 159 -21.54 -20.86 29.19
CA ALA A 159 -22.95 -20.94 29.55
C ALA A 159 -23.62 -22.25 29.10
N THR A 160 -23.16 -22.82 27.97
CA THR A 160 -23.67 -24.09 27.44
C THR A 160 -23.16 -25.28 28.24
N VAL A 161 -21.89 -25.27 28.63
CA VAL A 161 -21.23 -26.37 29.35
C VAL A 161 -21.70 -26.45 30.80
N GLU A 162 -21.83 -25.31 31.48
CA GLU A 162 -22.20 -25.26 32.90
C GLU A 162 -23.72 -25.32 33.12
N GLY A 163 -24.53 -25.10 32.07
CA GLY A 163 -25.99 -25.11 32.14
C GLY A 163 -26.59 -24.01 33.04
N LYS A 164 -25.77 -23.11 33.58
CA LYS A 164 -26.13 -21.98 34.42
C LYS A 164 -25.26 -20.77 34.07
N ILE A 165 -25.85 -19.59 34.14
CA ILE A 165 -25.15 -18.32 33.92
C ILE A 165 -24.64 -17.84 35.29
N LEU A 166 -23.33 -17.89 35.56
CA LEU A 166 -22.74 -17.47 36.83
C LEU A 166 -23.05 -16.00 37.17
N ASP A 167 -22.84 -15.11 36.21
CA ASP A 167 -23.06 -13.66 36.37
C ASP A 167 -24.05 -13.14 35.30
N PRO A 168 -25.37 -13.16 35.55
CA PRO A 168 -26.37 -12.71 34.59
C PRO A 168 -26.15 -11.27 34.11
N PHE A 169 -25.74 -10.37 35.03
CA PHE A 169 -25.51 -8.97 34.71
C PHE A 169 -24.38 -8.79 33.69
N ARG A 170 -23.20 -9.37 33.96
CA ARG A 170 -22.00 -9.24 33.09
C ARG A 170 -22.12 -9.99 31.77
N PHE A 171 -22.97 -11.02 31.75
CA PHE A 171 -23.36 -11.70 30.54
C PHE A 171 -24.19 -10.74 29.68
N THR A 172 -25.31 -10.23 30.20
CA THR A 172 -26.22 -9.33 29.47
C THR A 172 -25.54 -8.03 29.01
N THR A 173 -24.77 -7.36 29.87
CA THR A 173 -24.07 -6.12 29.49
C THR A 173 -23.09 -6.33 28.34
N PHE A 174 -22.40 -7.47 28.29
CA PHE A 174 -21.47 -7.80 27.21
C PHE A 174 -22.18 -8.02 25.86
N TYR A 175 -23.34 -8.70 25.82
CA TYR A 175 -24.08 -8.86 24.55
C TYR A 175 -24.65 -7.53 24.06
N ILE A 176 -25.12 -6.68 24.98
CA ILE A 176 -25.55 -5.32 24.66
C ILE A 176 -24.36 -4.52 24.09
N TYR A 177 -23.20 -4.58 24.75
CA TYR A 177 -21.97 -3.96 24.26
C TYR A 177 -21.59 -4.45 22.86
N PHE A 178 -21.56 -5.77 22.63
CA PHE A 178 -21.23 -6.36 21.33
C PHE A 178 -22.19 -5.92 20.23
N ALA A 179 -23.50 -5.95 20.50
CA ALA A 179 -24.52 -5.49 19.56
C ALA A 179 -24.36 -4.00 19.23
N LEU A 180 -24.11 -3.15 20.23
CA LEU A 180 -23.91 -1.72 20.04
C LEU A 180 -22.62 -1.41 19.26
N VAL A 181 -21.52 -2.13 19.53
CA VAL A 181 -20.27 -1.99 18.76
C VAL A 181 -20.48 -2.40 17.29
N PHE A 182 -21.21 -3.48 17.05
CA PHE A 182 -21.55 -3.92 15.69
C PHE A 182 -22.43 -2.90 14.96
N CYS A 183 -23.43 -2.34 15.65
CA CYS A 183 -24.21 -1.22 15.13
C CYS A 183 -23.34 0.01 14.84
N ALA A 184 -22.40 0.36 15.72
CA ALA A 184 -21.47 1.47 15.50
C ALA A 184 -20.58 1.27 14.27
N LEU A 185 -20.11 0.04 14.01
CA LEU A 185 -19.37 -0.31 12.81
C LEU A 185 -20.23 -0.09 11.55
N ILE A 186 -21.46 -0.63 11.52
CA ILE A 186 -22.39 -0.45 10.39
C ILE A 186 -22.67 1.03 10.14
N LEU A 187 -22.95 1.80 11.19
CA LEU A 187 -23.23 3.23 11.08
C LEU A 187 -22.03 4.03 10.58
N SER A 188 -20.82 3.58 10.89
CA SER A 188 -19.57 4.22 10.43
C SER A 188 -19.30 3.97 8.94
N CYS A 189 -19.83 2.89 8.37
CA CYS A 189 -19.77 2.62 6.93
C CYS A 189 -20.59 3.62 6.09
N PHE A 190 -21.65 4.20 6.68
CA PHE A 190 -22.48 5.19 6.02
C PHE A 190 -21.87 6.60 6.08
N ARG A 191 -21.94 7.29 4.94
CA ARG A 191 -21.41 8.64 4.75
C ARG A 191 -22.34 9.70 5.33
N GLU A 192 -21.75 10.74 5.94
CA GLU A 192 -22.49 11.92 6.39
C GLU A 192 -22.78 12.94 5.26
N LYS A 193 -23.67 13.89 5.52
CA LYS A 193 -23.99 14.97 4.57
C LYS A 193 -22.79 15.94 4.48
N PRO A 194 -22.60 16.62 3.34
CA PRO A 194 -21.55 17.63 3.21
C PRO A 194 -21.70 18.78 4.23
N PRO A 195 -20.60 19.46 4.59
CA PRO A 195 -20.63 20.57 5.55
C PRO A 195 -21.43 21.76 5.00
N LEU A 196 -22.06 22.53 5.91
CA LEU A 196 -23.02 23.58 5.55
C LEU A 196 -22.37 24.72 4.73
N PHE A 197 -21.11 25.04 5.03
CA PHE A 197 -20.34 26.10 4.36
C PHE A 197 -19.42 25.59 3.26
N SER A 198 -19.67 24.38 2.73
CA SER A 198 -18.94 23.90 1.56
C SER A 198 -19.15 24.88 0.40
N SER A 199 -18.05 25.36 -0.21
CA SER A 199 -18.15 26.11 -1.46
C SER A 199 -18.99 25.27 -2.42
N LYS A 200 -20.14 25.80 -2.87
CA LYS A 200 -20.96 25.11 -3.87
C LYS A 200 -20.04 24.80 -5.05
N ASN A 201 -19.77 23.52 -5.31
CA ASN A 201 -18.93 23.14 -6.44
C ASN A 201 -19.61 23.70 -7.69
N VAL A 202 -18.95 24.65 -8.35
CA VAL A 202 -19.46 25.33 -9.55
C VAL A 202 -19.45 24.35 -10.73
N ASP A 203 -18.67 23.27 -10.62
CA ASP A 203 -18.52 22.27 -11.66
C ASP A 203 -19.81 21.43 -11.85
N PRO A 204 -20.25 21.21 -13.09
CA PRO A 204 -21.50 20.49 -13.39
C PRO A 204 -21.45 19.00 -13.03
N ASN A 205 -20.25 18.39 -13.01
CA ASN A 205 -20.05 16.98 -12.68
C ASN A 205 -18.78 16.81 -11.81
N PRO A 206 -18.87 16.93 -10.46
CA PRO A 206 -17.73 16.79 -9.56
C PRO A 206 -17.29 15.33 -9.41
N CYS A 207 -16.00 15.12 -9.09
CA CYS A 207 -15.46 13.79 -8.84
C CYS A 207 -16.07 13.15 -7.57
N PRO A 208 -16.69 11.96 -7.69
CA PRO A 208 -17.35 11.29 -6.56
C PRO A 208 -16.37 10.69 -5.55
N GLU A 209 -15.05 10.66 -5.84
CA GLU A 209 -14.02 10.21 -4.90
C GLU A 209 -13.98 11.07 -3.64
N THR A 210 -14.12 12.40 -3.77
CA THR A 210 -14.06 13.34 -2.64
C THR A 210 -15.21 13.14 -1.66
N ASP A 211 -16.39 12.85 -2.22
CA ASP A 211 -17.57 12.53 -1.45
C ASP A 211 -17.67 11.03 -1.14
N ALA A 212 -16.72 10.17 -1.52
CA ALA A 212 -16.85 8.73 -1.26
C ALA A 212 -16.55 8.41 0.22
N GLY A 213 -17.38 7.54 0.82
CA GLY A 213 -17.10 6.97 2.14
C GLY A 213 -15.76 6.23 2.15
N PHE A 214 -15.15 6.06 3.33
CA PHE A 214 -13.82 5.43 3.45
C PHE A 214 -13.74 4.06 2.78
N LEU A 215 -14.74 3.18 2.99
CA LEU A 215 -14.78 1.86 2.35
C LEU A 215 -14.89 1.94 0.83
N SER A 216 -15.67 2.89 0.30
CA SER A 216 -15.80 3.10 -1.15
C SER A 216 -14.50 3.64 -1.76
N ARG A 217 -13.75 4.48 -1.03
CA ARG A 217 -12.41 4.91 -1.43
C ARG A 217 -11.42 3.75 -1.42
N LEU A 218 -11.47 2.90 -0.39
CA LEU A 218 -10.58 1.75 -0.24
C LEU A 218 -10.81 0.66 -1.31
N SER A 219 -12.06 0.40 -1.69
CA SER A 219 -12.41 -0.60 -2.71
C SER A 219 -12.64 -0.04 -4.11
N PHE A 220 -12.45 1.27 -4.31
CA PHE A 220 -12.73 1.99 -5.56
C PHE A 220 -14.19 1.85 -6.06
N TRP A 221 -15.15 1.64 -5.15
CA TRP A 221 -16.56 1.43 -5.52
C TRP A 221 -17.21 2.64 -6.20
N TRP A 222 -16.71 3.85 -5.94
CA TRP A 222 -17.18 5.07 -6.60
C TRP A 222 -16.97 5.06 -8.12
N PHE A 223 -16.01 4.28 -8.62
CA PHE A 223 -15.74 4.15 -10.06
C PHE A 223 -16.75 3.24 -10.78
N THR A 224 -17.40 2.31 -10.07
CA THR A 224 -18.30 1.29 -10.64
C THR A 224 -19.40 1.89 -11.53
N LYS A 225 -19.96 3.05 -11.15
CA LYS A 225 -21.01 3.71 -11.94
C LYS A 225 -20.51 4.12 -13.33
N LEU A 226 -19.29 4.63 -13.44
CA LEU A 226 -18.69 5.04 -14.72
C LEU A 226 -18.30 3.82 -15.54
N ALA A 227 -17.78 2.76 -14.91
CA ALA A 227 -17.47 1.50 -15.58
C ALA A 227 -18.73 0.87 -16.22
N ILE A 228 -19.86 0.85 -15.51
CA ILE A 228 -21.14 0.35 -16.04
C ILE A 228 -21.64 1.24 -17.19
N LEU A 229 -21.47 2.56 -17.09
CA LEU A 229 -21.81 3.48 -18.18
C LEU A 229 -20.98 3.18 -19.44
N GLY A 230 -19.66 3.01 -19.28
CA GLY A 230 -18.74 2.65 -20.36
C GLY A 230 -18.97 1.28 -20.97
N TYR A 231 -19.56 0.34 -20.21
CA TYR A 231 -20.03 -0.94 -20.74
C TYR A 231 -21.29 -0.78 -21.60
N ARG A 232 -22.20 0.13 -21.22
CA ARG A 232 -23.47 0.35 -21.94
C ARG A 232 -23.29 1.20 -23.20
N ARG A 233 -22.38 2.17 -23.18
CA ARG A 233 -22.08 3.04 -24.32
C ARG A 233 -20.61 3.50 -24.28
N PRO A 234 -19.98 3.81 -25.42
CA PRO A 234 -18.67 4.46 -25.40
C PRO A 234 -18.75 5.77 -24.62
N LEU A 235 -17.75 6.02 -23.77
CA LEU A 235 -17.68 7.22 -22.95
C LEU A 235 -17.29 8.42 -23.81
N GLU A 236 -17.96 9.55 -23.58
CA GLU A 236 -17.65 10.84 -24.17
C GLU A 236 -17.03 11.79 -23.12
N ASP A 237 -16.38 12.86 -23.56
CA ASP A 237 -15.71 13.82 -22.66
C ASP A 237 -16.68 14.43 -21.62
N GLN A 238 -17.96 14.57 -21.97
CA GLN A 238 -19.00 15.08 -21.08
C GLN A 238 -19.37 14.13 -19.93
N ASP A 239 -19.10 12.82 -20.08
CA ASP A 239 -19.37 11.81 -19.05
C ASP A 239 -18.29 11.79 -17.96
N LEU A 240 -17.13 12.41 -18.23
CA LEU A 240 -16.00 12.46 -17.31
C LEU A 240 -16.24 13.45 -16.17
N TRP A 241 -15.68 13.12 -15.02
CA TRP A 241 -15.73 13.99 -13.85
C TRP A 241 -14.69 15.11 -13.95
N SER A 242 -15.05 16.27 -13.43
CA SER A 242 -14.10 17.35 -13.18
C SER A 242 -13.08 16.94 -12.10
N LEU A 243 -11.83 17.37 -12.29
CA LEU A 243 -10.73 17.05 -11.38
C LEU A 243 -10.87 17.78 -10.03
N ASN A 244 -10.49 17.06 -8.96
CA ASN A 244 -10.33 17.62 -7.61
C ASN A 244 -9.42 18.84 -7.63
N LYS A 245 -9.71 19.85 -6.78
CA LYS A 245 -8.94 21.10 -6.70
C LYS A 245 -7.43 20.86 -6.52
N GLU A 246 -7.06 19.85 -5.72
CA GLU A 246 -5.67 19.46 -5.47
C GLU A 246 -4.94 18.86 -6.70
N ASN A 247 -5.69 18.31 -7.66
CA ASN A 247 -5.17 17.71 -8.89
C ASN A 247 -5.23 18.67 -10.08
N ARG A 248 -5.74 19.89 -9.90
CA ARG A 248 -5.77 20.90 -10.96
C ARG A 248 -4.38 21.47 -11.22
N SER A 249 -4.09 21.72 -12.50
CA SER A 249 -2.81 22.26 -12.95
C SER A 249 -2.46 23.58 -12.27
N GLU A 250 -3.44 24.44 -12.02
CA GLU A 250 -3.25 25.71 -11.31
C GLU A 250 -2.57 25.50 -9.95
N VAL A 251 -3.11 24.63 -9.09
CA VAL A 251 -2.57 24.40 -7.76
C VAL A 251 -1.22 23.69 -7.83
N VAL A 252 -1.11 22.65 -8.65
CA VAL A 252 0.09 21.82 -8.78
C VAL A 252 1.28 22.65 -9.30
N VAL A 253 1.06 23.45 -10.35
CA VAL A 253 2.10 24.27 -10.99
C VAL A 253 2.51 25.42 -10.08
N GLN A 254 1.56 26.07 -9.38
CA GLN A 254 1.90 27.14 -8.43
C GLN A 254 2.77 26.62 -7.28
N ARG A 255 2.41 25.48 -6.67
CA ARG A 255 3.24 24.86 -5.63
C ARG A 255 4.67 24.56 -6.09
N LEU A 256 4.82 24.00 -7.30
CA LEU A 256 6.14 23.70 -7.85
C LEU A 256 6.94 24.98 -8.16
N LEU A 257 6.29 26.02 -8.67
CA LEU A 257 6.93 27.31 -8.93
C LEU A 257 7.38 28.02 -7.65
N GLU A 258 6.59 27.95 -6.58
CA GLU A 258 6.97 28.48 -5.26
C GLU A 258 8.19 27.76 -4.70
N ALA A 259 8.21 26.43 -4.75
CA ALA A 259 9.36 25.62 -4.34
C ALA A 259 10.61 25.95 -5.19
N TRP A 260 10.43 26.12 -6.50
CA TRP A 260 11.51 26.52 -7.41
C TRP A 260 12.05 27.92 -7.09
N LYS A 261 11.17 28.91 -6.86
CA LYS A 261 11.58 30.27 -6.44
C LYS A 261 12.32 30.24 -5.10
N LYS A 262 11.90 29.42 -4.14
CA LYS A 262 12.58 29.24 -2.85
C LYS A 262 14.00 28.71 -3.05
N GLN A 263 14.18 27.70 -3.90
CA GLN A 263 15.49 27.15 -4.26
C GLN A 263 16.38 28.19 -4.96
N GLN A 264 15.83 29.00 -5.87
CA GLN A 264 16.58 30.08 -6.52
C GLN A 264 17.06 31.14 -5.52
N LYS A 265 16.20 31.54 -4.56
CA LYS A 265 16.57 32.49 -3.50
C LYS A 265 17.68 31.94 -2.60
N GLN A 266 17.59 30.67 -2.19
CA GLN A 266 18.62 30.02 -1.38
C GLN A 266 19.96 29.96 -2.12
N ALA A 267 19.96 29.59 -3.40
CA ALA A 267 21.18 29.58 -4.22
C ALA A 267 21.78 30.98 -4.39
N ALA A 268 20.95 32.02 -4.54
CA ALA A 268 21.41 33.41 -4.63
C ALA A 268 22.00 33.91 -3.31
N GLN A 269 21.37 33.58 -2.17
CA GLN A 269 21.88 33.90 -0.84
C GLN A 269 23.23 33.23 -0.55
N HIS A 270 23.40 31.95 -0.91
CA HIS A 270 24.68 31.26 -0.79
C HIS A 270 25.77 31.88 -1.67
N LYS A 271 25.42 32.32 -2.89
CA LYS A 271 26.36 33.06 -3.75
C LYS A 271 26.76 34.40 -3.14
N ALA A 272 25.80 35.14 -2.57
CA ALA A 272 26.06 36.42 -1.91
C ALA A 272 26.90 36.25 -0.64
N ALA A 273 26.63 35.23 0.17
CA ALA A 273 27.41 34.91 1.37
C ALA A 273 28.85 34.49 1.03
N ALA A 274 29.03 33.67 -0.02
CA ALA A 274 30.34 33.29 -0.53
C ALA A 274 31.12 34.49 -1.13
N ALA A 275 30.42 35.46 -1.74
CA ALA A 275 31.02 36.68 -2.25
C ALA A 275 31.35 37.70 -1.15
N SER A 276 30.64 37.68 -0.02
CA SER A 276 30.83 38.61 1.10
C SER A 276 31.95 38.23 2.08
N GLY A 277 32.60 37.07 1.93
CA GLY A 277 33.74 36.67 2.76
C GLY A 277 33.47 36.58 4.27
N LYS A 278 32.20 36.48 4.71
CA LYS A 278 31.84 36.29 6.12
C LYS A 278 31.87 34.80 6.47
N THR A 279 33.07 34.22 6.46
CA THR A 279 33.37 33.04 7.28
C THR A 279 33.71 33.56 8.66
N VAL A 280 32.82 33.37 9.62
CA VAL A 280 33.24 33.26 11.03
C VAL A 280 34.05 31.96 11.05
N ALA A 281 35.37 32.10 10.90
CA ALA A 281 36.30 31.00 10.97
C ALA A 281 36.25 30.45 12.40
N SER A 282 35.63 29.28 12.54
CA SER A 282 36.01 28.31 13.56
C SER A 282 37.35 27.74 13.08
N GLU A 283 38.41 27.90 13.87
CA GLU A 283 39.81 27.66 13.52
C GLU A 283 40.15 26.20 13.10
N ASP A 284 39.20 25.28 13.12
CA ASP A 284 39.38 23.87 12.73
C ASP A 284 39.18 23.57 11.23
N GLU A 285 38.67 24.52 10.43
CA GLU A 285 38.27 24.26 9.02
C GLU A 285 39.33 24.66 7.97
N GLU A 286 40.55 25.01 8.40
CA GLU A 286 41.65 25.41 7.48
C GLU A 286 42.44 24.20 6.92
N LEU A 287 42.25 23.00 7.48
CA LEU A 287 42.96 21.76 7.06
C LEU A 287 42.23 20.94 5.96
N LEU A 288 41.02 21.33 5.57
CA LEU A 288 40.25 20.70 4.48
C LEU A 288 40.00 21.74 3.37
N GLY A 289 41.04 21.99 2.56
CA GLY A 289 41.08 22.99 1.48
C GLY A 289 40.04 22.83 0.35
N GLY A 290 38.77 23.07 0.66
CA GLY A 290 37.67 23.11 -0.30
C GLY A 290 36.90 24.41 -0.19
N ARG A 291 37.23 25.41 -1.02
CA ARG A 291 36.38 26.61 -1.18
C ARG A 291 34.93 26.19 -1.46
N PRO A 292 33.91 26.74 -0.76
CA PRO A 292 32.52 26.37 -1.00
C PRO A 292 32.11 26.78 -2.42
N ARG A 293 31.96 25.80 -3.31
CA ARG A 293 31.47 26.05 -4.68
C ARG A 293 30.03 26.59 -4.61
N PRO A 294 29.68 27.64 -5.37
CA PRO A 294 28.33 28.17 -5.37
C PRO A 294 27.34 27.11 -5.87
N ARG A 295 26.46 26.64 -4.98
CA ARG A 295 25.40 25.67 -5.32
C ARG A 295 24.49 26.27 -6.41
N LYS A 296 24.44 25.62 -7.58
CA LYS A 296 23.44 25.94 -8.61
C LYS A 296 22.05 25.53 -8.09
N PRO A 297 20.99 26.32 -8.34
CA PRO A 297 19.64 25.91 -7.94
C PRO A 297 19.27 24.63 -8.69
N SER A 298 18.86 23.59 -7.96
CA SER A 298 18.54 22.30 -8.54
C SER A 298 17.04 22.11 -8.67
N PHE A 299 16.56 21.91 -9.90
CA PHE A 299 15.14 21.71 -10.18
C PHE A 299 14.64 20.38 -9.58
N LEU A 300 15.50 19.35 -9.58
CA LEU A 300 15.21 18.06 -8.98
C LEU A 300 14.94 18.15 -7.47
N GLN A 301 15.64 19.02 -6.75
CA GLN A 301 15.34 19.24 -5.32
C GLN A 301 14.00 19.95 -5.12
N ALA A 302 13.66 20.93 -5.96
CA ALA A 302 12.33 21.55 -5.91
C ALA A 302 11.21 20.52 -6.18
N LEU A 303 11.46 19.59 -7.10
CA LEU A 303 10.57 18.47 -7.42
C LEU A 303 10.38 17.55 -6.20
N MET A 304 11.49 17.11 -5.59
CA MET A 304 11.48 16.21 -4.43
C MET A 304 10.84 16.86 -3.20
N VAL A 305 11.03 18.17 -2.99
CA VAL A 305 10.36 18.87 -1.87
C VAL A 305 8.86 19.01 -2.10
N THR A 306 8.43 19.24 -3.35
CA THR A 306 7.01 19.45 -3.67
C THR A 306 6.22 18.14 -3.66
N PHE A 307 6.77 17.08 -4.24
CA PHE A 307 6.09 15.80 -4.42
C PHE A 307 6.53 14.72 -3.41
N GLY A 308 7.58 14.98 -2.64
CA GLY A 308 8.16 14.06 -1.66
C GLY A 308 7.18 13.52 -0.62
N PRO A 309 6.31 14.34 0.01
CA PRO A 309 5.34 13.83 0.98
C PRO A 309 4.42 12.75 0.37
N GLY A 310 3.94 12.96 -0.86
CA GLY A 310 3.14 11.96 -1.57
C GLY A 310 3.93 10.69 -1.89
N PHE A 311 5.18 10.84 -2.34
CA PHE A 311 6.08 9.72 -2.59
C PHE A 311 6.36 8.90 -1.33
N THR A 312 6.62 9.55 -0.19
CA THR A 312 6.89 8.86 1.09
C THR A 312 5.70 8.03 1.59
N ILE A 313 4.47 8.50 1.36
CA ILE A 313 3.25 7.73 1.68
C ILE A 313 3.19 6.47 0.83
N SER A 314 3.48 6.58 -0.48
CA SER A 314 3.56 5.42 -1.38
C SER A 314 4.66 4.44 -0.96
N THR A 315 5.85 4.93 -0.62
CA THR A 315 6.95 4.08 -0.11
C THR A 315 6.56 3.32 1.16
N CYS A 316 5.81 3.94 2.08
CA CYS A 316 5.29 3.28 3.28
C CYS A 316 4.33 2.12 2.93
N PHE A 317 3.38 2.35 2.00
CA PHE A 317 2.48 1.28 1.54
C PHE A 317 3.24 0.13 0.89
N MET A 318 4.28 0.42 0.09
CA MET A 318 5.13 -0.60 -0.51
C MET A 318 5.83 -1.44 0.55
N LEU A 319 6.41 -0.80 1.57
CA LEU A 319 7.11 -1.52 2.65
C LEU A 319 6.16 -2.45 3.42
N ILE A 320 4.93 -2.00 3.70
CA ILE A 320 3.94 -2.84 4.37
C ILE A 320 3.53 -4.01 3.47
N GLN A 321 3.35 -3.78 2.17
CA GLN A 321 3.02 -4.82 1.20
C GLN A 321 4.14 -5.87 1.08
N ASP A 322 5.40 -5.43 1.04
CA ASP A 322 6.57 -6.31 1.02
C ASP A 322 6.58 -7.23 2.24
N LEU A 323 6.40 -6.68 3.44
CA LEU A 323 6.37 -7.46 4.68
C LEU A 323 5.20 -8.46 4.70
N LEU A 324 4.00 -8.03 4.29
CA LEU A 324 2.82 -8.90 4.24
C LEU A 324 2.97 -10.06 3.24
N SER A 325 3.68 -9.83 2.13
CA SER A 325 3.89 -10.86 1.10
C SER A 325 4.64 -12.09 1.63
N PHE A 326 5.50 -11.91 2.64
CA PHE A 326 6.24 -13.01 3.29
C PHE A 326 5.47 -13.69 4.43
N VAL A 327 4.40 -13.09 4.95
CA VAL A 327 3.58 -13.70 6.01
C VAL A 327 2.85 -14.95 5.49
N ASN A 328 2.29 -14.88 4.28
CA ASN A 328 1.51 -15.97 3.69
C ASN A 328 2.30 -17.30 3.53
N PRO A 329 3.54 -17.31 2.98
CA PRO A 329 4.37 -18.51 2.95
C PRO A 329 4.67 -19.11 4.33
N GLN A 330 4.85 -18.27 5.36
CA GLN A 330 5.08 -18.76 6.73
C GLN A 330 3.84 -19.41 7.32
N LEU A 331 2.66 -18.80 7.12
CA LEU A 331 1.39 -19.39 7.51
C LEU A 331 1.14 -20.73 6.81
N LEU A 332 1.46 -20.82 5.51
CA LEU A 332 1.38 -22.08 4.77
C LEU A 332 2.31 -23.15 5.36
N SER A 333 3.54 -22.79 5.75
CA SER A 333 4.45 -23.73 6.41
C SER A 333 3.89 -24.24 7.75
N ILE A 334 3.19 -23.40 8.51
CA ILE A 334 2.53 -23.80 9.77
C ILE A 334 1.34 -24.73 9.47
N LEU A 335 0.56 -24.43 8.44
CA LEU A 335 -0.56 -25.27 8.01
C LEU A 335 -0.11 -26.65 7.55
N ILE A 336 0.98 -26.75 6.78
CA ILE A 336 1.56 -28.03 6.37
C ILE A 336 2.02 -28.83 7.60
N ARG A 337 2.66 -28.18 8.57
CA ARG A 337 3.09 -28.84 9.82
C ARG A 337 1.89 -29.32 10.64
N PHE A 338 0.78 -28.57 10.64
CA PHE A 338 -0.47 -28.98 11.26
C PHE A 338 -1.05 -30.24 10.60
N ILE A 339 -1.11 -30.29 9.26
CA ILE A 339 -1.61 -31.44 8.52
C ILE A 339 -0.76 -32.70 8.78
N SER A 340 0.55 -32.54 9.00
CA SER A 340 1.45 -33.66 9.30
C SER A 340 1.29 -34.24 10.71
N ASN A 341 0.66 -33.51 11.64
CA ASN A 341 0.51 -33.93 13.04
C ASN A 341 -0.92 -34.45 13.29
N PRO A 342 -1.14 -35.78 13.39
CA PRO A 342 -2.47 -36.36 13.56
C PRO A 342 -3.12 -36.06 14.93
N THR A 343 -2.32 -35.61 15.90
CA THR A 343 -2.77 -35.27 17.26
C THR A 343 -3.13 -33.80 17.44
N ALA A 344 -2.95 -32.96 16.40
CA ALA A 344 -3.21 -31.54 16.49
C ALA A 344 -4.72 -31.24 16.37
N PRO A 345 -5.25 -30.31 17.16
CA PRO A 345 -6.70 -30.06 17.21
C PRO A 345 -7.19 -29.27 15.98
N THR A 346 -8.36 -29.62 15.46
CA THR A 346 -8.88 -29.17 14.14
C THR A 346 -9.06 -27.66 14.02
N TRP A 347 -9.43 -26.98 15.10
CA TRP A 347 -9.62 -25.53 15.14
C TRP A 347 -8.36 -24.74 14.77
N TRP A 348 -7.17 -25.29 15.05
CA TRP A 348 -5.90 -24.63 14.76
C TRP A 348 -5.71 -24.49 13.25
N GLY A 349 -6.06 -25.53 12.49
CA GLY A 349 -6.06 -25.50 11.03
C GLY A 349 -6.99 -24.43 10.45
N PHE A 350 -8.23 -24.35 10.95
CA PHE A 350 -9.19 -23.32 10.53
C PHE A 350 -8.72 -21.90 10.86
N LEU A 351 -8.10 -21.70 12.03
CA LEU A 351 -7.54 -20.40 12.43
C LEU A 351 -6.41 -19.98 11.48
N VAL A 352 -5.47 -20.87 11.18
CA VAL A 352 -4.35 -20.56 10.26
C VAL A 352 -4.89 -20.27 8.85
N ALA A 353 -5.87 -21.03 8.36
CA ALA A 353 -6.51 -20.77 7.07
C ALA A 353 -7.23 -19.41 7.03
N GLY A 354 -7.95 -19.05 8.11
CA GLY A 354 -8.58 -17.74 8.25
C GLY A 354 -7.56 -16.60 8.25
N LEU A 355 -6.43 -16.76 8.95
CA LEU A 355 -5.33 -15.79 8.93
C LEU A 355 -4.73 -15.62 7.54
N MET A 356 -4.54 -16.71 6.78
CA MET A 356 -4.07 -16.65 5.39
C MET A 356 -5.04 -15.85 4.50
N PHE A 357 -6.35 -16.06 4.66
CA PHE A 357 -7.37 -15.31 3.92
C PHE A 357 -7.30 -13.81 4.23
N VAL A 358 -7.29 -13.45 5.52
CA VAL A 358 -7.22 -12.04 5.96
C VAL A 358 -5.92 -11.38 5.48
N CYS A 359 -4.79 -12.08 5.61
CA CYS A 359 -3.49 -11.59 5.14
C CYS A 359 -3.51 -11.32 3.62
N SER A 360 -4.10 -12.21 2.83
CA SER A 360 -4.22 -12.09 1.38
C SER A 360 -5.11 -10.92 0.94
N VAL A 361 -6.24 -10.72 1.63
CA VAL A 361 -7.13 -9.57 1.40
C VAL A 361 -6.40 -8.27 1.72
N MET A 362 -5.74 -8.19 2.88
CA MET A 362 -5.01 -6.98 3.28
C MET A 362 -3.85 -6.68 2.32
N GLN A 363 -3.10 -7.70 1.91
CA GLN A 363 -2.02 -7.57 0.93
C GLN A 363 -2.55 -6.98 -0.39
N THR A 364 -3.71 -7.46 -0.86
CA THR A 364 -4.32 -6.99 -2.10
C THR A 364 -4.78 -5.52 -1.98
N LEU A 365 -5.43 -5.16 -0.88
CA LEU A 365 -5.90 -3.78 -0.66
C LEU A 365 -4.74 -2.79 -0.61
N ILE A 366 -3.67 -3.12 0.13
CA ILE A 366 -2.49 -2.27 0.26
C ILE A 366 -1.77 -2.11 -1.07
N LEU A 367 -1.64 -3.19 -1.85
CA LEU A 367 -1.02 -3.15 -3.17
C LEU A 367 -1.75 -2.20 -4.13
N HIS A 368 -3.08 -2.26 -4.17
CA HIS A 368 -3.85 -1.36 -5.05
C HIS A 368 -3.82 0.08 -4.56
N GLN A 369 -3.82 0.30 -3.24
CA GLN A 369 -3.65 1.64 -2.68
C GLN A 369 -2.26 2.23 -2.98
N TYR A 370 -1.22 1.40 -2.94
CA TYR A 370 0.12 1.77 -3.39
C TYR A 370 0.11 2.25 -4.85
N TYR A 371 -0.46 1.44 -5.75
CA TYR A 371 -0.55 1.77 -7.18
C TYR A 371 -1.33 3.07 -7.42
N HIS A 372 -2.48 3.22 -6.77
CA HIS A 372 -3.27 4.44 -6.88
C HIS A 372 -2.47 5.68 -6.44
N CYS A 373 -1.78 5.59 -5.30
CA CYS A 373 -0.97 6.69 -4.76
C CYS A 373 0.19 7.09 -5.70
N ILE A 374 0.97 6.10 -6.18
CA ILE A 374 2.13 6.38 -7.03
C ILE A 374 1.71 6.92 -8.42
N PHE A 375 0.62 6.41 -9.00
CA PHE A 375 0.12 6.91 -10.29
C PHE A 375 -0.46 8.31 -10.19
N VAL A 376 -1.25 8.62 -9.14
CA VAL A 376 -1.75 9.99 -8.91
C VAL A 376 -0.58 10.95 -8.68
N MET A 377 0.44 10.55 -7.91
CA MET A 377 1.65 11.35 -7.72
C MET A 377 2.40 11.55 -9.05
N GLY A 378 2.54 10.51 -9.87
CA GLY A 378 3.14 10.59 -11.20
C GLY A 378 2.39 11.56 -12.13
N LEU A 379 1.06 11.55 -12.11
CA LEU A 379 0.25 12.51 -12.88
C LEU A 379 0.45 13.95 -12.39
N ARG A 380 0.45 14.17 -11.06
CA ARG A 380 0.76 15.50 -10.49
C ARG A 380 2.15 15.99 -10.91
N LEU A 381 3.13 15.09 -10.90
CA LEU A 381 4.49 15.36 -11.35
C LEU A 381 4.51 15.81 -12.82
N ARG A 382 3.85 15.05 -13.71
CA ARG A 382 3.70 15.35 -15.13
C ARG A 382 3.09 16.72 -15.35
N THR A 383 1.94 16.99 -14.72
CA THR A 383 1.22 18.27 -14.85
C THR A 383 2.06 19.45 -14.37
N GLY A 384 2.78 19.28 -13.25
CA GLY A 384 3.69 20.30 -12.73
C GLY A 384 4.82 20.63 -13.70
N ILE A 385 5.49 19.61 -14.25
CA ILE A 385 6.59 19.78 -15.21
C ILE A 385 6.09 20.48 -16.47
N ILE A 386 5.01 20.00 -17.09
CA ILE A 386 4.44 20.59 -18.30
C ILE A 386 4.07 22.06 -18.07
N GLY A 387 3.39 22.38 -16.96
CA GLY A 387 2.98 23.75 -16.68
C GLY A 387 4.15 24.71 -16.44
N VAL A 388 5.23 24.25 -15.81
CA VAL A 388 6.46 25.05 -15.63
C VAL A 388 7.17 25.27 -16.96
N ILE A 389 7.33 24.23 -17.78
CA ILE A 389 7.97 24.36 -19.11
C ILE A 389 7.14 25.31 -19.98
N TYR A 390 5.80 25.19 -19.96
CA TYR A 390 4.91 26.05 -20.74
C TYR A 390 5.04 27.52 -20.34
N ARG A 391 4.98 27.84 -19.04
CA ARG A 391 5.19 29.21 -18.54
C ARG A 391 6.58 29.73 -18.89
N LYS A 392 7.61 28.88 -18.85
CA LYS A 392 8.97 29.28 -19.21
C LYS A 392 9.10 29.55 -20.71
N ALA A 393 8.50 28.73 -21.57
CA ALA A 393 8.52 28.90 -23.02
C ALA A 393 7.94 30.25 -23.47
N LEU A 394 6.95 30.78 -22.76
CA LEU A 394 6.35 32.09 -23.04
C LEU A 394 7.26 33.28 -22.70
N VAL A 395 8.28 33.10 -21.86
CA VAL A 395 9.15 34.18 -21.34
C VAL A 395 10.61 34.00 -21.79
N ILE A 396 10.91 32.98 -22.59
CA ILE A 396 12.26 32.72 -23.12
C ILE A 396 12.63 33.76 -24.20
N THR A 397 13.88 34.24 -24.16
CA THR A 397 14.46 35.20 -25.12
C THR A 397 14.73 34.56 -26.49
N ASN A 398 14.74 35.38 -27.55
CA ASN A 398 14.97 34.88 -28.92
C ASN A 398 16.35 34.21 -29.11
N SER A 399 17.36 34.58 -28.32
CA SER A 399 18.67 33.92 -28.34
C SER A 399 18.56 32.44 -27.95
N VAL A 400 17.83 32.14 -26.88
CA VAL A 400 17.61 30.78 -26.38
C VAL A 400 16.61 30.02 -27.27
N LYS A 401 15.65 30.69 -27.91
CA LYS A 401 14.78 30.04 -28.94
C LYS A 401 15.53 29.59 -30.19
N ARG A 402 16.70 30.19 -30.48
CA ARG A 402 17.57 29.71 -31.56
C ARG A 402 18.34 28.45 -31.17
N GLU A 403 18.67 28.31 -29.88
CA GLU A 403 19.35 27.12 -29.34
C GLU A 403 18.40 25.95 -29.06
N SER A 404 17.18 26.24 -28.61
CA SER A 404 16.15 25.23 -28.33
C SER A 404 14.96 25.40 -29.27
N THR A 405 14.77 24.44 -30.17
CA THR A 405 13.69 24.51 -31.16
C THR A 405 12.31 24.33 -30.53
N VAL A 406 11.26 24.82 -31.18
CA VAL A 406 9.87 24.61 -30.72
C VAL A 406 9.55 23.10 -30.66
N GLY A 407 10.09 22.30 -31.58
CA GLY A 407 9.95 20.85 -31.57
C GLY A 407 10.56 20.19 -30.33
N GLU A 408 11.76 20.62 -29.92
CA GLU A 408 12.39 20.13 -28.68
C GLU A 408 11.57 20.48 -27.43
N LEU A 409 10.99 21.68 -27.37
CA LEU A 409 10.12 22.08 -26.27
C LEU A 409 8.85 21.23 -26.19
N VAL A 410 8.24 20.91 -27.33
CA VAL A 410 7.07 20.02 -27.40
C VAL A 410 7.46 18.59 -27.00
N ASN A 411 8.63 18.11 -27.42
CA ASN A 411 9.15 16.80 -27.03
C ASN A 411 9.37 16.70 -25.51
N LEU A 412 9.93 17.74 -24.88
CA LEU A 412 10.10 17.83 -23.43
C LEU A 412 8.75 17.73 -22.67
N MET A 413 7.71 18.39 -23.18
CA MET A 413 6.37 18.38 -22.56
C MET A 413 5.61 17.07 -22.77
N SER A 414 5.89 16.33 -23.85
CA SER A 414 5.13 15.13 -24.24
C SER A 414 5.84 13.84 -23.85
N VAL A 415 7.03 13.62 -24.42
CA VAL A 415 7.78 12.35 -24.28
C VAL A 415 8.54 12.31 -22.96
N ASP A 416 9.31 13.35 -22.64
CA ASP A 416 10.19 13.30 -21.47
C ASP A 416 9.40 13.42 -20.16
N ALA A 417 8.37 14.27 -20.12
CA ALA A 417 7.45 14.34 -18.98
C ALA A 417 6.69 13.01 -18.75
N GLN A 418 6.33 12.29 -19.81
CA GLN A 418 5.71 10.97 -19.71
C GLN A 418 6.70 9.94 -19.15
N ARG A 419 7.93 9.89 -19.67
CA ARG A 419 8.98 8.99 -19.14
C ARG A 419 9.21 9.17 -17.65
N ILE A 420 9.23 10.41 -17.16
CA ILE A 420 9.38 10.70 -15.72
C ILE A 420 8.22 10.10 -14.91
N THR A 421 7.00 10.13 -15.46
CA THR A 421 5.81 9.51 -14.84
C THR A 421 5.95 7.99 -14.79
N ASP A 422 6.36 7.39 -15.90
CA ASP A 422 6.49 5.94 -16.05
C ASP A 422 7.62 5.37 -15.17
N ILE A 423 8.65 6.16 -14.86
CA ILE A 423 9.75 5.79 -13.97
C ILE A 423 9.33 5.74 -12.49
N ALA A 424 8.27 6.47 -12.09
CA ALA A 424 7.92 6.64 -10.68
C ALA A 424 7.69 5.32 -9.91
N PRO A 425 6.97 4.30 -10.45
CA PRO A 425 6.83 3.01 -9.78
C PRO A 425 8.14 2.23 -9.68
N PHE A 426 9.02 2.35 -10.68
CA PHE A 426 10.32 1.64 -10.69
C PHE A 426 11.30 2.19 -9.65
N LEU A 427 11.15 3.45 -9.23
CA LEU A 427 11.96 4.01 -8.14
C LEU A 427 11.74 3.27 -6.81
N ASN A 428 10.50 2.86 -6.53
CA ASN A 428 10.22 2.05 -5.34
C ASN A 428 10.73 0.61 -5.48
N MET A 429 10.67 0.05 -6.70
CA MET A 429 11.24 -1.26 -6.99
C MET A 429 12.75 -1.33 -6.74
N LEU A 430 13.48 -0.22 -6.90
CA LEU A 430 14.94 -0.18 -6.73
C LEU A 430 15.40 -0.55 -5.32
N TRP A 431 14.66 -0.16 -4.28
CA TRP A 431 14.97 -0.52 -2.90
C TRP A 431 14.16 -1.74 -2.40
N SER A 432 12.92 -1.89 -2.88
CA SER A 432 12.03 -3.02 -2.52
C SER A 432 12.55 -4.35 -3.07
N GLY A 433 13.05 -4.39 -4.32
CA GLY A 433 13.57 -5.61 -4.93
C GLY A 433 14.72 -6.26 -4.14
N PRO A 434 15.79 -5.51 -3.78
CA PRO A 434 16.84 -6.01 -2.89
C PRO A 434 16.31 -6.49 -1.54
N LEU A 435 15.37 -5.75 -0.94
CA LEU A 435 14.75 -6.14 0.34
C LEU A 435 14.00 -7.48 0.23
N GLN A 436 13.21 -7.66 -0.84
CA GLN A 436 12.51 -8.93 -1.11
C GLN A 436 13.49 -10.08 -1.33
N ILE A 437 14.58 -9.86 -2.09
CA ILE A 437 15.61 -10.89 -2.32
C ILE A 437 16.27 -11.30 -0.99
N VAL A 438 16.65 -10.33 -0.15
CA VAL A 438 17.29 -10.59 1.14
C VAL A 438 16.34 -11.36 2.08
N LEU A 439 15.08 -10.93 2.19
CA LEU A 439 14.08 -11.61 3.01
C LEU A 439 13.78 -13.04 2.50
N ALA A 440 13.68 -13.22 1.19
CA ALA A 440 13.47 -14.53 0.58
C ALA A 440 14.64 -15.49 0.86
N ILE A 441 15.89 -15.04 0.68
CA ILE A 441 17.08 -15.84 1.00
C ILE A 441 17.11 -16.17 2.49
N TYR A 442 16.82 -15.21 3.37
CA TYR A 442 16.78 -15.42 4.81
C TYR A 442 15.76 -16.50 5.22
N PHE A 443 14.52 -16.41 4.73
CA PHE A 443 13.49 -17.40 5.07
C PHE A 443 13.76 -18.77 4.45
N LEU A 444 14.31 -18.82 3.24
CA LEU A 444 14.75 -20.08 2.66
C LEU A 444 15.87 -20.68 3.51
N TRP A 445 16.85 -19.88 3.96
CA TRP A 445 18.00 -20.33 4.77
C TRP A 445 17.56 -21.03 6.04
N GLN A 446 16.52 -20.53 6.70
CA GLN A 446 15.95 -21.20 7.87
C GLN A 446 15.36 -22.58 7.58
N LYS A 447 14.90 -22.84 6.35
CA LYS A 447 14.23 -24.10 5.96
C LYS A 447 15.17 -25.11 5.31
N LEU A 448 16.10 -24.67 4.48
CA LEU A 448 17.00 -25.55 3.69
C LEU A 448 18.48 -25.44 4.08
N GLY A 449 18.87 -24.50 4.95
CA GLY A 449 20.26 -24.33 5.37
C GLY A 449 21.21 -23.90 4.24
N PRO A 450 22.50 -24.29 4.28
CA PRO A 450 23.52 -23.79 3.36
C PRO A 450 23.33 -24.22 1.90
N SER A 451 22.49 -25.23 1.62
CA SER A 451 22.18 -25.70 0.27
C SER A 451 21.63 -24.62 -0.67
N ILE A 452 21.15 -23.50 -0.14
CA ILE A 452 20.60 -22.38 -0.93
C ILE A 452 21.68 -21.60 -1.68
N LEU A 453 22.92 -21.61 -1.20
CA LEU A 453 24.02 -20.90 -1.85
C LEU A 453 24.21 -21.35 -3.30
N ALA A 454 23.97 -22.62 -3.60
CA ALA A 454 24.02 -23.16 -4.96
C ALA A 454 22.96 -22.50 -5.88
N GLY A 455 21.72 -22.33 -5.40
CA GLY A 455 20.67 -21.69 -6.18
C GLY A 455 20.85 -20.18 -6.30
N VAL A 456 21.37 -19.51 -5.26
CA VAL A 456 21.73 -18.08 -5.34
C VAL A 456 22.85 -17.85 -6.34
N ALA A 457 23.89 -18.70 -6.33
CA ALA A 457 24.97 -18.63 -7.32
C ALA A 457 24.45 -18.80 -8.75
N LEU A 458 23.52 -19.73 -8.97
CA LEU A 458 22.87 -19.90 -10.28
C LEU A 458 22.07 -18.66 -10.70
N MET A 459 21.29 -18.06 -9.79
CA MET A 459 20.56 -16.82 -10.10
C MET A 459 21.51 -15.68 -10.46
N VAL A 460 22.60 -15.51 -9.70
CA VAL A 460 23.61 -14.48 -9.98
C VAL A 460 24.30 -14.72 -11.32
N LEU A 461 24.56 -15.98 -11.70
CA LEU A 461 25.14 -16.34 -13.00
C LEU A 461 24.19 -16.07 -14.18
N LEU A 462 22.87 -16.16 -13.98
CA LEU A 462 21.88 -15.89 -15.02
C LEU A 462 21.71 -14.38 -15.33
N ILE A 463 22.00 -13.50 -14.37
CA ILE A 463 21.96 -12.05 -14.56
C ILE A 463 22.86 -11.57 -15.72
N PRO A 464 24.17 -11.87 -15.78
CA PRO A 464 25.04 -11.43 -16.86
C PRO A 464 24.67 -12.07 -18.21
N ILE A 465 24.21 -13.33 -18.23
CA ILE A 465 23.73 -13.99 -19.46
C ILE A 465 22.56 -13.20 -20.05
N ASN A 466 21.57 -12.86 -19.22
CA ASN A 466 20.44 -12.02 -19.63
C ASN A 466 20.90 -10.61 -20.07
N GLY A 467 21.91 -10.06 -19.40
CA GLY A 467 22.53 -8.78 -19.78
C GLY A 467 23.16 -8.80 -21.18
N VAL A 468 23.93 -9.85 -21.51
CA VAL A 468 24.53 -10.01 -22.85
C VAL A 468 23.45 -10.20 -23.92
N VAL A 469 22.43 -11.03 -23.65
CA VAL A 469 21.30 -11.22 -24.57
C VAL A 469 20.56 -9.90 -24.79
N ALA A 470 20.31 -9.12 -23.74
CA ALA A 470 19.66 -7.80 -23.84
C ALA A 470 20.50 -6.80 -24.67
N MET A 471 21.82 -6.77 -24.47
CA MET A 471 22.71 -5.94 -25.28
C MET A 471 22.69 -6.35 -26.76
N LYS A 472 22.73 -7.65 -27.06
CA LYS A 472 22.62 -8.14 -28.44
C LYS A 472 21.26 -7.82 -29.05
N MET A 473 20.18 -8.01 -28.30
CA MET A 473 18.83 -7.66 -28.72
C MET A 473 18.74 -6.17 -29.08
N ARG A 474 19.32 -5.29 -28.25
CA ARG A 474 19.39 -3.85 -28.53
C ARG A 474 20.15 -3.55 -29.83
N THR A 475 21.29 -4.21 -30.09
CA THR A 475 22.03 -4.00 -31.34
C THR A 475 21.21 -4.42 -32.57
N LEU A 476 20.54 -5.56 -32.52
CA LEU A 476 19.66 -6.03 -33.60
C LEU A 476 18.48 -5.09 -33.81
N GLN A 477 17.90 -4.55 -32.72
CA GLN A 477 16.82 -3.58 -32.79
C GLN A 477 17.25 -2.28 -33.49
N VAL A 478 18.47 -1.79 -33.22
CA VAL A 478 19.01 -0.59 -33.88
C VAL A 478 19.21 -0.83 -35.38
N GLU A 479 19.79 -1.97 -35.78
CA GLU A 479 19.96 -2.31 -37.19
C GLU A 479 18.61 -2.51 -37.90
N GLN A 480 17.65 -3.15 -37.23
CA GLN A 480 16.30 -3.35 -37.75
C GLN A 480 15.59 -2.01 -38.00
N MET A 481 15.74 -1.03 -37.10
CA MET A 481 15.14 0.29 -37.29
C MET A 481 15.64 0.97 -38.58
N LYS A 482 16.91 0.81 -38.96
CA LYS A 482 17.44 1.37 -40.22
C LYS A 482 16.68 0.84 -41.44
N PHE A 483 16.49 -0.48 -41.55
CA PHE A 483 15.75 -1.08 -42.66
C PHE A 483 14.25 -0.72 -42.63
N LYS A 484 13.67 -0.68 -41.43
CA LYS A 484 12.28 -0.27 -41.23
C LYS A 484 12.05 1.18 -41.68
N ASP A 485 12.95 2.09 -41.33
CA ASP A 485 12.87 3.50 -41.72
C ASP A 485 13.02 3.68 -43.23
N SER A 486 13.98 2.97 -43.85
CA SER A 486 14.12 2.94 -45.32
C SER A 486 12.87 2.42 -46.02
N ARG A 487 12.25 1.34 -45.51
CA ARG A 487 11.00 0.78 -46.06
C ARG A 487 9.85 1.77 -45.95
N ILE A 488 9.69 2.43 -44.79
CA ILE A 488 8.62 3.41 -44.56
C ILE A 488 8.82 4.63 -45.46
N LYS A 489 10.07 5.09 -45.63
CA LYS A 489 10.40 6.18 -46.55
C LYS A 489 10.03 5.84 -48.00
N LEU A 490 10.49 4.69 -48.51
CA LEU A 490 10.17 4.24 -49.87
C LEU A 490 8.66 4.07 -50.08
N MET A 491 7.95 3.48 -49.10
CA MET A 491 6.49 3.39 -49.16
C MET A 491 5.80 4.74 -49.20
N SER A 492 6.31 5.73 -48.46
CA SER A 492 5.78 7.10 -48.49
C SER A 492 6.00 7.76 -49.86
N GLU A 493 7.15 7.53 -50.50
CA GLU A 493 7.46 8.02 -51.85
C GLU A 493 6.56 7.37 -52.91
N ILE A 494 6.35 6.05 -52.83
CA ILE A 494 5.42 5.28 -53.69
C ILE A 494 3.99 5.82 -53.56
N LEU A 495 3.49 6.01 -52.33
CA LEU A 495 2.14 6.53 -52.10
C LEU A 495 1.98 7.98 -52.57
N GLY A 496 3.00 8.81 -52.39
CA GLY A 496 3.02 10.18 -52.91
C GLY A 496 3.02 10.24 -54.45
N GLY A 497 3.67 9.27 -55.11
CA GLY A 497 3.79 9.17 -56.56
C GLY A 497 2.82 8.18 -57.24
N ILE A 498 1.81 7.66 -56.54
CA ILE A 498 1.08 6.45 -56.98
C ILE A 498 0.46 6.56 -58.37
N LYS A 499 -0.02 7.75 -58.75
CA LYS A 499 -0.61 7.99 -60.07
C LYS A 499 0.40 7.80 -61.20
N VAL A 500 1.64 8.27 -61.01
CA VAL A 500 2.72 8.13 -62.00
C VAL A 500 3.10 6.65 -62.14
N LEU A 501 3.29 5.95 -61.02
CA LEU A 501 3.64 4.53 -61.03
C LEU A 501 2.59 3.67 -61.74
N LYS A 502 1.29 3.98 -61.54
CA LYS A 502 0.17 3.32 -62.25
C LYS A 502 0.21 3.57 -63.76
N LEU A 503 0.41 4.82 -64.17
CA LEU A 503 0.42 5.22 -65.59
C LEU A 503 1.57 4.56 -66.38
N TYR A 504 2.72 4.35 -65.74
CA TYR A 504 3.87 3.68 -66.34
C TYR A 504 3.95 2.17 -66.07
N ALA A 505 2.97 1.60 -65.35
CA ALA A 505 2.96 0.21 -64.90
C ALA A 505 4.25 -0.21 -64.15
N TRP A 506 4.87 0.71 -63.40
CA TRP A 506 6.08 0.48 -62.60
C TRP A 506 5.82 -0.18 -61.24
N GLU A 507 4.56 -0.47 -60.91
CA GLU A 507 4.17 -1.10 -59.64
C GLU A 507 4.98 -2.36 -59.31
N PRO A 508 5.22 -3.31 -60.24
CA PRO A 508 5.97 -4.54 -59.93
C PRO A 508 7.43 -4.26 -59.56
N SER A 509 8.07 -3.32 -60.24
CA SER A 509 9.48 -2.97 -60.00
C SER A 509 9.69 -2.32 -58.63
N PHE A 510 8.79 -1.42 -58.23
CA PHE A 510 8.83 -0.81 -56.90
C PHE A 510 8.46 -1.81 -55.80
N LEU A 511 7.56 -2.75 -56.08
CA LEU A 511 7.22 -3.84 -55.16
C LEU A 511 8.43 -4.72 -54.87
N GLU A 512 9.18 -5.12 -55.89
CA GLU A 512 10.39 -5.93 -55.73
C GLU A 512 11.46 -5.20 -54.87
N GLN A 513 11.62 -3.88 -55.04
CA GLN A 513 12.52 -3.09 -54.20
C GLN A 513 12.08 -3.08 -52.72
N VAL A 514 10.78 -2.91 -52.46
CA VAL A 514 10.21 -2.97 -51.11
C VAL A 514 10.41 -4.35 -50.49
N GLU A 515 10.17 -5.42 -51.26
CA GLU A 515 10.37 -6.81 -50.82
C GLU A 515 11.83 -7.10 -50.49
N GLY A 516 12.79 -6.60 -51.27
CA GLY A 516 14.21 -6.73 -50.97
C GLY A 516 14.61 -6.12 -49.62
N ILE A 517 14.10 -4.91 -49.32
CA ILE A 517 14.28 -4.27 -48.01
C ILE A 517 13.57 -5.09 -46.91
N ARG A 518 12.35 -5.58 -47.19
CA ARG A 518 11.56 -6.36 -46.24
C ARG A 518 12.22 -7.70 -45.88
N HIS A 519 12.83 -8.39 -46.82
CA HIS A 519 13.57 -9.62 -46.55
C HIS A 519 14.74 -9.40 -45.59
N SER A 520 15.45 -8.29 -45.74
CA SER A 520 16.54 -7.89 -44.85
C SER A 520 16.02 -7.55 -43.44
N GLU A 521 14.92 -6.79 -43.35
CA GLU A 521 14.23 -6.49 -42.09
C GLU A 521 13.76 -7.77 -41.38
N LEU A 522 13.14 -8.70 -42.11
CA LEU A 522 12.63 -9.97 -41.58
C LEU A 522 13.75 -10.87 -41.06
N ARG A 523 14.94 -10.85 -41.67
CA ARG A 523 16.10 -11.61 -41.20
C ARG A 523 16.53 -11.16 -39.81
N LEU A 524 16.60 -9.85 -39.58
CA LEU A 524 16.94 -9.27 -38.27
C LEU A 524 15.82 -9.52 -37.24
N LEU A 525 14.56 -9.36 -37.64
CA LEU A 525 13.40 -9.69 -36.79
C LEU A 525 13.42 -11.15 -36.35
N ARG A 526 13.76 -12.08 -37.26
CA ARG A 526 13.86 -13.50 -36.94
C ARG A 526 14.97 -13.79 -35.93
N GLN A 527 16.15 -13.19 -36.10
CA GLN A 527 17.26 -13.33 -35.13
C GLN A 527 16.88 -12.75 -33.76
N ALA A 528 16.23 -11.59 -33.74
CA ALA A 528 15.73 -10.98 -32.51
C ALA A 528 14.67 -11.86 -31.83
N ALA A 529 13.75 -12.45 -32.60
CA ALA A 529 12.74 -13.38 -32.08
C ALA A 529 13.38 -14.65 -31.48
N TYR A 530 14.42 -15.22 -32.11
CA TYR A 530 15.14 -16.35 -31.53
C TYR A 530 15.83 -15.99 -30.20
N LEU A 531 16.51 -14.84 -30.12
CA LEU A 531 17.10 -14.38 -28.86
C LEU A 531 16.05 -14.11 -27.78
N HIS A 532 14.91 -13.55 -28.15
CA HIS A 532 13.79 -13.33 -27.24
C HIS A 532 13.20 -14.65 -26.74
N ALA A 533 13.05 -15.65 -27.61
CA ALA A 533 12.60 -16.99 -27.24
C ALA A 533 13.59 -17.66 -26.26
N ILE A 534 14.90 -17.56 -26.51
CA ILE A 534 15.95 -18.06 -25.60
C ILE A 534 15.88 -17.35 -24.25
N SER A 535 15.66 -16.04 -24.23
CA SER A 535 15.52 -15.26 -23.00
C SER A 535 14.30 -15.72 -22.18
N ILE A 536 13.12 -15.83 -22.82
CA ILE A 536 11.90 -16.33 -22.17
C ILE A 536 12.12 -17.75 -21.64
N PHE A 537 12.69 -18.64 -22.45
CA PHE A 537 12.97 -20.01 -22.07
C PHE A 537 13.86 -20.05 -20.82
N THR A 538 14.94 -19.27 -20.82
CA THR A 538 15.85 -19.16 -19.67
C THR A 538 15.11 -18.70 -18.42
N TRP A 539 14.24 -17.69 -18.55
CA TRP A 539 13.42 -17.16 -17.45
C TRP A 539 12.46 -18.20 -16.89
N ILE A 540 11.75 -18.94 -17.75
CA ILE A 540 10.80 -19.99 -17.35
C ILE A 540 11.55 -21.17 -16.70
N CYS A 541 12.73 -21.54 -17.20
CA CYS A 541 13.52 -22.65 -16.67
C CYS A 541 14.25 -22.30 -15.36
N THR A 542 14.50 -21.03 -15.08
CA THR A 542 15.28 -20.58 -13.91
C THR A 542 14.76 -21.16 -12.58
N PRO A 543 13.45 -21.08 -12.24
CA PRO A 543 12.94 -21.64 -10.98
C PRO A 543 13.07 -23.17 -10.87
N PHE A 544 13.10 -23.89 -12.00
CA PHE A 544 13.29 -25.35 -12.02
C PHE A 544 14.75 -25.71 -11.78
N LEU A 545 15.67 -25.03 -12.47
CA LEU A 545 17.10 -25.22 -12.28
C LEU A 545 17.53 -24.87 -10.85
N VAL A 546 16.99 -23.79 -10.29
CA VAL A 546 17.21 -23.41 -8.89
C VAL A 546 16.73 -24.51 -7.95
N ARG A 547 15.52 -25.04 -8.13
CA ARG A 547 15.01 -26.15 -7.31
C ARG A 547 15.88 -27.41 -7.40
N LEU A 548 16.37 -27.74 -8.59
CA LEU A 548 17.28 -28.88 -8.80
C LEU A 548 18.63 -28.67 -8.11
N SER A 549 19.17 -27.44 -8.18
CA SER A 549 20.44 -27.09 -7.53
C SER A 549 20.37 -27.20 -6.01
N PHE A 550 19.23 -26.84 -5.40
CA PHE A 550 19.02 -27.03 -3.96
C PHE A 550 19.05 -28.50 -3.58
N ARG A 551 18.46 -29.38 -4.40
CA ARG A 551 18.46 -30.84 -4.16
C ARG A 551 19.85 -31.46 -4.32
N ALA A 552 20.66 -30.97 -5.25
CA ALA A 552 22.01 -31.46 -5.47
C ALA A 552 22.99 -31.03 -4.34
N GLY A 553 22.74 -29.90 -3.68
CA GLY A 553 23.55 -29.42 -2.56
C GLY A 553 23.22 -30.05 -1.20
N LEU A 554 22.14 -30.83 -1.10
CA LEU A 554 21.84 -31.60 0.12
C LEU A 554 22.83 -32.76 0.24
N PRO A 555 23.58 -32.88 1.36
CA PRO A 555 24.39 -34.07 1.60
C PRO A 555 23.47 -35.30 1.61
N SER A 556 23.92 -36.37 0.94
CA SER A 556 23.19 -37.64 0.88
C SER A 556 22.80 -38.11 2.29
N PRO A 557 21.63 -38.75 2.48
CA PRO A 557 21.12 -39.16 3.80
C PRO A 557 21.94 -40.28 4.48
N SER A 558 23.18 -40.53 4.06
CA SER A 558 24.04 -41.61 4.52
C SER A 558 25.02 -41.23 5.64
N SER A 559 24.97 -40.02 6.21
CA SER A 559 25.94 -39.59 7.25
C SER A 559 25.36 -39.19 8.61
N HIS A 560 24.04 -39.23 8.80
CA HIS A 560 23.43 -39.15 10.15
C HIS A 560 22.45 -40.29 10.36
N LEU A 561 22.97 -41.39 10.92
CA LEU A 561 22.17 -42.45 11.53
C LEU A 561 21.34 -41.82 12.66
N GLY A 562 20.01 -41.82 12.54
CA GLY A 562 19.15 -41.46 13.67
C GLY A 562 17.76 -40.90 13.41
N SER A 563 17.05 -41.24 12.32
CA SER A 563 15.57 -41.25 12.26
C SER A 563 15.05 -41.61 10.85
N PRO A 564 14.41 -42.77 10.63
CA PRO A 564 13.84 -43.11 9.33
C PRO A 564 12.37 -42.65 9.23
N GLY A 565 12.01 -42.05 8.08
CA GLY A 565 10.64 -41.99 7.56
C GLY A 565 10.02 -40.60 7.52
N LEU A 566 9.93 -39.99 6.32
CA LEU A 566 8.83 -39.08 5.94
C LEU A 566 8.85 -38.56 4.47
N TRP A 567 9.86 -38.85 3.64
CA TRP A 567 9.95 -38.28 2.28
C TRP A 567 9.76 -39.27 1.12
N ALA A 568 9.24 -40.46 1.36
CA ALA A 568 9.03 -41.46 0.31
C ALA A 568 7.67 -42.15 0.44
N GLN A 569 6.59 -41.41 0.21
CA GLN A 569 5.29 -41.93 -0.25
C GLN A 569 4.33 -40.75 -0.35
N HIS A 570 3.95 -40.38 -1.58
CA HIS A 570 2.64 -39.85 -1.99
C HIS A 570 2.78 -39.14 -3.34
N THR A 571 2.91 -39.95 -4.38
CA THR A 571 2.37 -39.67 -5.70
C THR A 571 1.31 -40.74 -5.98
N PRO A 572 0.01 -40.44 -5.96
CA PRO A 572 -1.00 -41.29 -6.59
C PRO A 572 -1.25 -40.82 -8.05
N PRO A 573 -1.86 -41.68 -8.88
CA PRO A 573 -1.71 -41.71 -10.34
C PRO A 573 -2.32 -40.52 -11.11
#